data_AF-A0A3G2JZY8-F1
#
_entry.id   AF-A0A3G2JZY8-F1
#
_cell.length_a   1.000
_cell.length_b   1.000
_cell.length_c   1.000
_cell.angle_alpha   90.00
_cell.angle_beta   90.00
_cell.angle_gamma   90.00
#
_symmetry.space_group_name_H-M   'P 1'
#
loop_
_entity.id
_entity.type
_entity.pdbx_description
1 polymer ?
#
loop_
_entity_poly.entity_id
_entity_poly.type
_entity_poly.pdbx_seq_one_letter_code
_entity_poly.pdbx_strand_id
1 'polypeptide(L)'
;MKILILLSTLFISSLHPVSMIMVMIMTTLLLILLMYLSLKFSWFPLIITLLMLGGLLVIFLYITSLTPNKKFNFKKIFLLPFPIFMLFIANMQSSILTPMNLPKLEMIFMKFYNIMLIFMMFYLLLTLMAIMSLIQTNLAPIKVN
;
A
#
# COMPACT_ATOMS: atom_id res chain seq x y z
N MET A 1 -6.46 0.88 14.80
CA MET A 1 -7.84 1.30 14.44
C MET A 1 -8.13 2.75 14.83
N LYS A 2 -8.03 3.14 16.12
CA LYS A 2 -8.28 4.54 16.56
C LYS A 2 -7.41 5.59 15.81
N ILE A 3 -6.13 5.32 15.62
CA ILE A 3 -5.19 6.20 14.88
C ILE A 3 -5.59 6.34 13.39
N LEU A 4 -6.13 5.28 12.77
CA LEU A 4 -6.59 5.31 11.37
C LEU A 4 -7.78 6.26 11.20
N ILE A 5 -8.71 6.25 12.16
CA ILE A 5 -9.85 7.16 12.17
C ILE A 5 -9.38 8.61 12.31
N LEU A 6 -8.34 8.86 13.13
CA LEU A 6 -7.78 10.21 13.22
C LEU A 6 -7.22 10.67 11.88
N LEU A 7 -6.44 9.83 11.20
CA LEU A 7 -5.87 10.18 9.91
C LEU A 7 -6.91 10.36 8.81
N SER A 8 -7.99 9.58 8.81
CA SER A 8 -9.09 9.78 7.85
C SER A 8 -9.83 11.10 8.11
N THR A 9 -9.99 11.51 9.37
CA THR A 9 -10.55 12.85 9.68
C THR A 9 -9.61 13.98 9.25
N LEU A 10 -8.29 13.82 9.42
CA LEU A 10 -7.29 14.77 8.95
C LEU A 10 -7.31 14.91 7.43
N PHE A 11 -7.52 13.81 6.70
CA PHE A 11 -7.62 13.81 5.24
C PHE A 11 -8.78 14.69 4.75
N ILE A 12 -9.97 14.48 5.33
CA ILE A 12 -11.18 15.25 4.99
C ILE A 12 -11.01 16.74 5.32
N SER A 13 -10.27 17.07 6.38
CA SER A 13 -10.02 18.46 6.78
C SER A 13 -8.95 19.19 5.95
N SER A 14 -8.21 18.47 5.10
CA SER A 14 -7.10 19.03 4.32
C SER A 14 -7.61 19.74 3.06
N LEU A 15 -7.19 21.00 2.88
CA LEU A 15 -7.61 21.84 1.75
C LEU A 15 -6.58 21.85 0.60
N HIS A 16 -5.30 21.64 0.93
CA HIS A 16 -4.22 21.67 -0.05
C HIS A 16 -3.95 20.25 -0.56
N PRO A 17 -3.83 20.04 -1.88
CA PRO A 17 -3.67 18.70 -2.43
C PRO A 17 -2.37 18.02 -1.98
N VAL A 18 -1.28 18.78 -1.75
CA VAL A 18 -0.06 18.21 -1.16
C VAL A 18 -0.26 17.72 0.29
N SER A 19 -1.06 18.41 1.11
CA SER A 19 -1.38 17.88 2.47
C SER A 19 -2.25 16.64 2.41
N MET A 20 -3.17 16.60 1.45
CA MET A 20 -4.04 15.45 1.22
C MET A 20 -3.21 14.20 0.87
N ILE A 21 -2.20 14.36 0.01
CA ILE A 21 -1.24 13.30 -0.34
C ILE A 21 -0.40 12.88 0.87
N MET A 22 0.09 13.82 1.68
CA MET A 22 0.88 13.47 2.86
C MET A 22 0.07 12.68 3.89
N VAL A 23 -1.19 13.05 4.13
CA VAL A 23 -2.06 12.29 5.02
C VAL A 23 -2.34 10.90 4.45
N MET A 24 -2.56 10.77 3.14
CA MET A 24 -2.72 9.45 2.49
C MET A 24 -1.51 8.54 2.68
N ILE A 25 -0.29 9.05 2.48
CA ILE A 25 0.95 8.27 2.68
C ILE A 25 1.04 7.76 4.13
N MET A 26 0.69 8.60 5.11
CA MET A 26 0.70 8.17 6.51
C MET A 26 -0.38 7.12 6.81
N THR A 27 -1.57 7.23 6.21
CA THR A 27 -2.62 6.21 6.37
C THR A 27 -2.22 4.86 5.80
N THR A 28 -1.59 4.85 4.61
CA THR A 28 -1.18 3.61 3.97
C THR A 28 -0.09 2.93 4.78
N LEU A 29 0.94 3.66 5.23
CA LEU A 29 1.99 3.11 6.09
C LEU A 29 1.44 2.44 7.36
N LEU A 30 0.45 3.06 8.02
CA LEU A 30 -0.16 2.49 9.23
C LEU A 30 -1.04 1.27 8.94
N LEU A 31 -1.77 1.25 7.81
CA LEU A 31 -2.52 0.07 7.38
C LEU A 31 -1.61 -1.13 7.15
N ILE A 32 -0.45 -0.89 6.53
CA ILE A 32 0.53 -1.94 6.23
C ILE A 32 1.07 -2.56 7.52
N LEU A 33 1.43 -1.71 8.48
CA LEU A 33 1.97 -2.17 9.75
C LEU A 33 0.93 -2.99 10.54
N LEU A 34 -0.35 -2.59 10.50
CA LEU A 34 -1.44 -3.36 11.09
C LEU A 34 -1.68 -4.69 10.37
N MET A 35 -1.67 -4.70 9.04
CA MET A 35 -1.82 -5.92 8.25
C MET A 35 -0.68 -6.89 8.53
N TYR A 36 0.57 -6.41 8.59
CA TYR A 36 1.74 -7.21 8.93
C TYR A 36 1.61 -7.86 10.31
N LEU A 37 1.22 -7.10 11.34
CA LEU A 37 1.01 -7.61 12.68
C LEU A 37 -0.10 -8.67 12.74
N SER A 38 -1.14 -8.53 11.92
CA SER A 38 -2.29 -9.45 11.92
C SER A 38 -2.03 -10.75 11.17
N LEU A 39 -1.38 -10.68 10.02
CA LEU A 39 -1.21 -11.82 9.11
C LEU A 39 0.09 -12.59 9.39
N LYS A 40 1.04 -12.00 10.12
CA LYS A 40 2.40 -12.51 10.41
C LYS A 40 3.26 -12.84 9.18
N PHE A 41 2.68 -12.89 7.99
CA PHE A 41 3.37 -12.97 6.71
C PHE A 41 3.63 -11.60 6.12
N SER A 42 4.86 -11.39 5.67
CA SER A 42 5.30 -10.12 5.08
C SER A 42 4.84 -9.94 3.64
N TRP A 43 4.70 -10.99 2.83
CA TRP A 43 4.56 -10.86 1.38
C TRP A 43 3.27 -10.17 0.92
N PHE A 44 2.11 -10.59 1.45
CA PHE A 44 0.82 -10.04 1.05
C PHE A 44 0.65 -8.55 1.40
N PRO A 45 0.90 -8.09 2.65
CA PRO A 45 0.87 -6.67 2.94
C PRO A 45 1.89 -5.90 2.11
N LEU A 46 3.08 -6.47 1.83
CA LEU A 46 4.14 -5.82 1.05
C LEU A 46 3.74 -5.55 -0.43
N ILE A 47 3.08 -6.51 -1.09
CA ILE A 47 2.59 -6.32 -2.47
C ILE A 47 1.53 -5.21 -2.55
N ILE A 48 0.61 -5.16 -1.56
CA ILE A 48 -0.42 -4.12 -1.50
C ILE A 48 0.20 -2.74 -1.29
N THR A 49 1.32 -2.63 -0.56
CA THR A 49 2.00 -1.33 -0.35
C THR A 49 2.54 -0.77 -1.66
N LEU A 50 3.20 -1.61 -2.45
CA LEU A 50 3.85 -1.21 -3.69
C LEU A 50 2.83 -0.71 -4.70
N LEU A 51 1.71 -1.42 -4.82
CA LEU A 51 0.63 -1.05 -5.74
C LEU A 51 -0.04 0.27 -5.32
N MET A 52 -0.29 0.47 -4.02
CA MET A 52 -0.89 1.70 -3.51
C MET A 52 0.06 2.90 -3.56
N LEU A 53 1.34 2.73 -3.23
CA LEU A 53 2.36 3.79 -3.32
C LEU A 53 2.62 4.19 -4.78
N GLY A 54 2.66 3.23 -5.70
CA GLY A 54 2.79 3.51 -7.13
C GLY A 54 1.67 4.42 -7.65
N GLY A 55 0.42 4.12 -7.31
CA GLY A 55 -0.73 4.97 -7.68
C GLY A 55 -0.67 6.38 -7.06
N LEU A 56 -0.27 6.48 -5.80
CA LEU A 56 -0.13 7.77 -5.11
C LEU A 56 0.96 8.67 -5.71
N LEU A 57 2.06 8.09 -6.18
CA LEU A 57 3.15 8.84 -6.84
C LEU A 57 2.72 9.44 -8.18
N VAL A 58 1.93 8.72 -8.97
CA VAL A 58 1.38 9.24 -10.24
C VAL A 58 0.44 10.42 -9.98
N ILE A 59 -0.41 10.31 -8.96
CA ILE A 59 -1.32 11.40 -8.55
C ILE A 59 -0.53 12.61 -8.04
N PHE A 60 0.56 12.40 -7.31
CA PHE A 60 1.43 13.48 -6.86
C PHE A 60 2.06 14.23 -8.03
N LEU A 61 2.66 13.51 -8.99
CA LEU A 61 3.24 14.12 -10.18
C LEU A 61 2.20 14.94 -10.96
N TYR A 62 1.01 14.38 -11.15
CA TYR A 62 -0.08 15.05 -11.85
C TYR A 62 -0.52 16.36 -11.21
N ILE A 63 -0.64 16.39 -9.87
CA ILE A 63 -1.07 17.60 -9.16
C ILE A 63 0.04 18.67 -9.17
N THR A 64 1.30 18.26 -9.00
CA THR A 64 2.43 19.21 -9.00
C THR A 64 2.66 19.87 -10.37
N SER A 65 2.27 19.22 -11.47
CA SER A 65 2.37 19.82 -12.82
C SER A 65 1.21 20.78 -13.13
N LEU A 66 0.06 20.64 -12.47
CA LEU A 66 -1.15 21.43 -12.75
C LEU A 66 -1.27 22.72 -11.94
N THR A 67 -0.72 22.76 -10.72
CA THR A 67 -0.84 23.94 -9.86
C THR A 67 0.51 24.63 -9.68
N PRO A 68 0.65 25.95 -9.96
CA PRO A 68 1.84 26.68 -9.56
C PRO A 68 1.99 26.57 -8.05
N ASN A 69 3.24 26.50 -7.57
CA ASN A 69 3.63 26.26 -6.18
C ASN A 69 3.10 27.36 -5.23
N LYS A 70 1.80 27.36 -4.94
CA LYS A 70 1.15 28.30 -4.03
C LYS A 70 1.60 27.96 -2.62
N LYS A 71 2.03 28.98 -1.86
CA LYS A 71 2.51 28.81 -0.48
C LYS A 71 1.44 28.10 0.34
N PHE A 72 1.88 27.09 1.09
CA PHE A 72 1.02 26.28 1.93
C PHE A 72 0.42 27.15 3.04
N ASN A 73 -0.90 27.39 3.00
CA ASN A 73 -1.60 28.12 4.07
C ASN A 73 -2.30 27.12 5.00
N PHE A 74 -1.65 26.80 6.13
CA PHE A 74 -2.24 25.99 7.20
C PHE A 74 -3.38 26.78 7.85
N LYS A 75 -4.64 26.47 7.51
CA LYS A 75 -5.78 26.99 8.27
C LYS A 75 -5.85 26.27 9.62
N LYS A 76 -6.21 27.01 10.69
CA LYS A 76 -6.40 26.49 12.05
C LYS A 76 -7.41 25.32 12.15
N ILE A 77 -8.22 25.07 11.12
CA ILE A 77 -9.06 23.87 10.98
C ILE A 77 -8.25 22.56 11.16
N PHE A 78 -6.95 22.56 10.85
CA PHE A 78 -6.11 21.38 11.05
C PHE A 78 -5.89 20.99 12.53
N LEU A 79 -6.19 21.90 13.48
CA LEU A 79 -6.07 21.66 14.93
C LEU A 79 -7.32 21.04 15.54
N LEU A 80 -8.46 21.03 14.82
CA LEU A 80 -9.74 20.51 15.32
C LEU A 80 -9.73 19.01 15.72
N PRO A 81 -8.94 18.11 15.09
CA PRO A 81 -8.87 16.72 15.54
C PRO A 81 -7.93 16.48 16.74
N PHE A 82 -7.18 17.49 17.21
CA PHE A 82 -6.27 17.35 18.36
C PHE A 82 -6.95 16.97 19.69
N PRO A 83 -8.10 17.57 20.09
CA PRO A 83 -8.81 17.15 21.31
C PRO A 83 -9.37 15.72 21.21
N ILE A 84 -9.76 15.28 20.02
CA ILE A 84 -10.18 13.89 19.79
C ILE A 84 -9.00 12.92 19.98
N PHE A 85 -7.78 13.31 19.57
CA PHE A 85 -6.57 12.50 19.74
C PHE A 85 -6.26 12.21 21.22
N MET A 86 -6.36 13.22 22.08
CA MET A 86 -6.08 13.08 23.52
C MET A 86 -7.06 12.13 24.23
N LEU A 87 -8.34 12.17 23.86
CA LEU A 87 -9.36 11.26 24.41
C LEU A 87 -9.13 9.80 23.98
N PHE A 88 -8.59 9.57 22.78
CA PHE A 88 -8.34 8.21 22.29
C PHE A 88 -7.12 7.53 22.89
N ILE A 89 -6.11 8.30 23.33
CA ILE A 89 -4.91 7.80 24.01
C ILE A 89 -5.22 7.34 25.43
N ALA A 90 -6.13 8.04 26.14
CA ALA A 90 -6.50 7.71 27.52
C ALA A 90 -7.09 6.28 27.66
N ASN A 91 -7.74 5.76 26.61
CA ASN A 91 -8.32 4.41 26.58
C ASN A 91 -7.36 3.33 26.00
N MET A 92 -6.04 3.48 26.17
CA MET A 92 -5.01 2.52 25.72
C MET A 92 -4.57 1.50 26.77
N GLN A 93 -5.27 1.40 27.91
CA GLN A 93 -5.09 0.26 28.80
C GLN A 93 -6.05 -0.86 28.40
N SER A 94 -5.54 -1.95 27.82
CA SER A 94 -5.80 -3.34 28.28
C SER A 94 -5.77 -4.47 27.24
N SER A 95 -5.54 -4.28 25.94
CA SER A 95 -5.74 -5.40 24.98
C SER A 95 -4.59 -5.72 24.02
N ILE A 96 -3.35 -5.34 24.34
CA ILE A 96 -2.22 -5.48 23.38
C ILE A 96 -1.48 -6.82 23.51
N LEU A 97 -1.68 -7.59 24.57
CA LEU A 97 -0.80 -8.74 24.89
C LEU A 97 -1.54 -10.03 25.21
N THR A 98 -2.66 -10.31 24.55
CA THR A 98 -3.06 -11.72 24.39
C THR A 98 -2.54 -12.17 23.03
N PRO A 99 -1.58 -13.12 22.94
CA PRO A 99 -1.24 -13.72 21.68
C PRO A 99 -2.51 -14.47 21.25
N MET A 100 -3.29 -13.87 20.35
CA MET A 100 -4.32 -14.60 19.65
C MET A 100 -3.61 -15.78 19.01
N ASN A 101 -3.94 -16.98 19.48
CA ASN A 101 -3.48 -18.22 18.89
C ASN A 101 -3.88 -18.20 17.42
N LEU A 102 -2.93 -17.77 16.58
CA LEU A 102 -2.99 -17.72 15.13
C LEU A 102 -2.25 -18.91 14.46
N PRO A 103 -2.14 -20.14 15.03
CA PRO A 103 -1.38 -21.18 14.35
C PRO A 103 -2.14 -21.82 13.18
N LYS A 104 -3.43 -21.48 12.96
CA LYS A 104 -4.22 -22.09 11.88
C LYS A 104 -4.07 -21.39 10.52
N LEU A 105 -3.97 -20.06 10.50
CA LEU A 105 -3.82 -19.32 9.24
C LEU A 105 -2.42 -19.51 8.65
N GLU A 106 -1.38 -19.51 9.51
CA GLU A 106 0.00 -19.76 9.08
C GLU A 106 0.17 -21.11 8.41
N MET A 107 -0.46 -22.15 8.97
CA MET A 107 -0.35 -23.51 8.43
C MET A 107 -1.12 -23.69 7.11
N ILE A 108 -2.24 -22.99 6.91
CA ILE A 108 -3.01 -23.02 5.67
C ILE A 108 -2.24 -22.28 4.57
N PHE A 109 -1.76 -21.07 4.82
CA PHE A 109 -1.02 -20.31 3.81
C PHE A 109 0.30 -20.96 3.45
N MET A 110 1.10 -21.45 4.41
CA MET A 110 2.38 -22.09 4.09
C MET A 110 2.22 -23.35 3.22
N LYS A 111 1.13 -24.11 3.40
CA LYS A 111 0.93 -25.37 2.67
C LYS A 111 0.38 -25.15 1.26
N PHE A 112 -0.57 -24.22 1.08
CA PHE A 112 -1.12 -23.90 -0.24
C PHE A 112 -0.19 -23.01 -1.08
N TYR A 113 0.58 -22.11 -0.44
CA TYR A 113 1.51 -21.21 -1.13
C TYR A 113 2.61 -21.97 -1.87
N ASN A 114 3.16 -23.05 -1.30
CA ASN A 114 4.24 -23.79 -1.96
C ASN A 114 3.80 -24.45 -3.28
N ILE A 115 2.57 -25.00 -3.33
CA ILE A 115 2.05 -25.61 -4.56
C ILE A 115 1.72 -24.54 -5.60
N MET A 116 1.06 -23.46 -5.19
CA MET A 116 0.72 -22.36 -6.10
C MET A 116 1.98 -21.65 -6.64
N LEU A 117 3.03 -21.50 -5.82
CA LEU A 117 4.32 -20.98 -6.25
C LEU A 117 4.98 -21.84 -7.31
N ILE A 118 4.98 -23.17 -7.13
CA ILE A 118 5.54 -24.10 -8.11
C ILE A 118 4.79 -23.94 -9.44
N PHE A 119 3.46 -23.84 -9.42
CA PHE A 119 2.67 -23.59 -10.63
C PHE A 119 2.98 -22.22 -11.28
N MET A 120 3.12 -21.15 -10.48
CA MET A 120 3.48 -19.82 -11.01
C MET A 120 4.89 -19.81 -11.59
N MET A 121 5.84 -20.53 -11.00
CA MET A 121 7.20 -20.68 -11.52
C MET A 121 7.18 -21.36 -12.89
N PHE A 122 6.43 -22.46 -13.03
CA PHE A 122 6.27 -23.12 -14.33
C PHE A 122 5.59 -22.22 -15.36
N TYR A 123 4.55 -21.50 -14.97
CA TYR A 123 3.89 -20.53 -15.85
C TYR A 123 4.85 -19.46 -16.35
N LEU A 124 5.62 -18.82 -15.47
CA LEU A 124 6.60 -17.81 -15.86
C LEU A 124 7.69 -18.39 -16.78
N LEU A 125 8.17 -19.60 -16.50
CA LEU A 125 9.15 -20.28 -17.33
C LEU A 125 8.60 -20.55 -18.75
N LEU A 126 7.35 -20.99 -18.86
CA LEU A 126 6.67 -21.15 -20.14
C LEU A 126 6.49 -19.83 -20.87
N THR A 127 6.10 -18.75 -20.18
CA THR A 127 5.99 -17.43 -20.81
C THR A 127 7.33 -16.92 -21.33
N LEU A 128 8.44 -17.19 -20.63
CA LEU A 128 9.77 -16.80 -21.07
C LEU A 128 10.22 -17.61 -22.29
N MET A 129 9.96 -18.92 -22.32
CA MET A 129 10.18 -19.74 -23.51
C MET A 129 9.35 -19.24 -24.69
N ALA A 130 8.08 -18.94 -24.48
CA ALA A 130 7.19 -18.40 -25.51
C ALA A 130 7.69 -17.04 -26.04
N ILE A 131 8.06 -16.11 -25.15
CA ILE A 131 8.62 -14.81 -25.53
C ILE A 131 9.93 -14.98 -26.32
N MET A 132 10.84 -15.85 -25.87
CA MET A 132 12.08 -16.13 -26.59
C MET A 132 11.82 -16.71 -27.99
N SER A 133 10.81 -17.59 -28.12
CA SER A 133 10.40 -18.12 -29.43
C SER A 133 9.82 -17.04 -30.34
N LEU A 134 9.02 -16.11 -29.79
CA LEU A 134 8.44 -14.99 -30.54
C LEU A 134 9.52 -13.99 -31.01
N ILE A 135 10.53 -13.73 -30.17
CA ILE A 135 11.66 -12.86 -30.54
C ILE A 135 12.44 -13.48 -31.70
N GLN A 136 12.69 -14.79 -31.68
CA GLN A 136 13.40 -15.47 -32.78
C GLN A 136 12.62 -15.43 -34.11
N THR A 137 11.28 -15.50 -34.08
CA THR A 137 10.46 -15.35 -35.29
C THR A 137 10.41 -13.92 -35.83
N ASN A 138 10.53 -12.91 -34.97
CA ASN A 138 10.59 -11.48 -35.37
C ASN A 138 11.97 -11.04 -35.89
N LEU A 139 13.00 -11.89 -35.79
CA LEU A 139 14.28 -11.70 -36.47
C LEU A 139 14.23 -12.13 -37.95
N ALA A 140 13.06 -12.58 -38.45
CA ALA A 140 12.85 -12.68 -39.89
C ALA A 140 13.07 -11.28 -40.49
N PRO A 141 13.98 -11.14 -41.47
CA PRO A 141 14.32 -9.83 -42.01
C PRO A 141 13.04 -9.26 -42.60
N ILE A 142 12.55 -8.18 -41.98
CA ILE A 142 11.66 -7.24 -42.65
C ILE A 142 12.43 -6.86 -43.91
N LYS A 143 12.06 -7.48 -45.03
CA LYS A 143 12.64 -7.15 -46.33
C LYS A 143 12.37 -5.66 -46.51
N VAL A 144 13.46 -4.92 -46.37
CA VAL A 144 13.60 -3.54 -46.79
C VAL A 144 13.22 -3.50 -48.26
N ASN A 145 12.04 -2.97 -48.54
CA ASN A 145 11.68 -2.34 -49.80
C ASN A 145 11.10 -0.97 -49.46
#